data_AF-A0A285X0N5-F1
#
_entry.id   AF-A0A285X0N5-F1
#
_cell.length_a   1.000
_cell.length_b   1.000
_cell.length_c   1.000
_cell.angle_alpha   90.00
_cell.angle_beta   90.00
_cell.angle_gamma   90.00
#
_symmetry.space_group_name_H-M   'P 1'
#
loop_
_entity.id
_entity.type
_entity.pdbx_description
1 polymer ?
#
loop_
_entity_poly.entity_id
_entity_poly.type
_entity_poly.pdbx_seq_one_letter_code
_entity_poly.pdbx_strand_id
1 'polypeptide(L)'
;MEQEFESNEIIDRLPAHLKQFIKPQNYADYTPINQAVWRYVMRKNVDYLSKVAHSSYLDGLKQTGISIDHIPNMYGMNRILKEIGWAAVAVDGFIPPAAFMEFQAYNVLVIASDIRQIEHIEYTPAPDIIHEGAGHAPIIANPEYAEYLRRFGEIGCKAISSAKDYEIYEAIRHLSIIKEAEDTPQEEIEAAEKKVDELQNDQREQSEMAQIRNLHWWTVEYGLIGTVENPKIYGAGLLSSIGESTWCMTDKVKKIPYSIEAAQQEFDITKPQPQLYVTPDFAHLSSVLEEFANKMALRVGGLEGLQKLIHSKNIGTIELSTGVQVSGTFTRVIEHHAKPVYFQTTGKTALASREKELVGHGTQNHPDGFGSPVGRLTGINLAIEDMGPRDLRAYDIYEGEQVNFEFEGGIKVSGEIITGTRNLQGKIILISLKNCTVTYEDEILFKPEWGKYDMAVGKEVISAFAGPADAKSFDLITHIPSSTTIKSKKTAERQELENLYESVRNIRQGKDTKFSLDAAFDLVKKYHPRDWLLSVEIFELVNGKDEKLAAQVLEYLEDVKQRRPEVAHLIDNGLELVKPSLVKTN
;
A
#
# COMPACT_ATOMS: atom_id res chain seq x y z
N MET A 1 -15.02 -19.86 17.25
CA MET A 1 -13.60 -19.68 17.60
C MET A 1 -13.10 -18.66 16.61
N GLU A 2 -12.96 -17.40 17.02
CA GLU A 2 -12.28 -16.40 16.19
C GLU A 2 -10.89 -16.99 15.89
N GLN A 3 -10.59 -17.23 14.62
CA GLN A 3 -9.25 -17.65 14.24
C GLN A 3 -8.34 -16.47 14.59
N GLU A 4 -7.45 -16.65 15.56
CA GLU A 4 -6.44 -15.66 15.88
C GLU A 4 -5.30 -15.79 14.86
N PHE A 5 -4.87 -14.68 14.26
CA PHE A 5 -3.60 -14.66 13.53
C PHE A 5 -2.46 -14.72 14.55
N GLU A 6 -1.39 -15.43 14.23
CA GLU A 6 -0.25 -15.51 15.14
C GLU A 6 0.54 -14.20 15.08
N SER A 7 0.55 -13.45 16.18
CA SER A 7 1.23 -12.16 16.27
C SER A 7 2.72 -12.30 16.57
N ASN A 8 3.46 -11.22 16.37
CA ASN A 8 4.85 -11.06 16.76
C ASN A 8 5.14 -9.61 17.19
N GLU A 9 6.35 -9.34 17.67
CA GLU A 9 6.74 -8.01 18.17
C GLU A 9 6.58 -6.86 17.16
N ILE A 10 6.63 -7.13 15.85
CA ILE A 10 6.46 -6.13 14.79
C ILE A 10 4.95 -5.89 14.57
N ILE A 11 4.16 -6.95 14.45
CA ILE A 11 2.70 -6.88 14.28
C ILE A 11 2.04 -6.24 15.51
N ASP A 12 2.57 -6.49 16.72
CA ASP A 12 2.05 -5.92 17.96
C ASP A 12 2.16 -4.39 17.99
N ARG A 13 3.19 -3.82 17.34
CA ARG A 13 3.41 -2.37 17.24
C ARG A 13 2.44 -1.67 16.29
N LEU A 14 1.74 -2.41 15.44
CA LEU A 14 0.78 -1.82 14.52
C LEU A 14 -0.33 -1.09 15.30
N PRO A 15 -0.72 0.12 14.86
CA PRO A 15 -1.85 0.82 15.43
C PRO A 15 -3.16 0.07 15.17
N ALA A 16 -4.17 0.31 16.02
CA ALA A 16 -5.43 -0.43 16.00
C ALA A 16 -6.17 -0.31 14.65
N HIS A 17 -6.07 0.84 13.98
CA HIS A 17 -6.69 1.08 12.68
C HIS A 17 -6.02 0.35 11.53
N LEU A 18 -4.81 -0.19 11.68
CA LEU A 18 -4.24 -1.10 10.69
C LEU A 18 -4.64 -2.55 10.98
N LYS A 19 -4.73 -2.92 12.26
CA LYS A 19 -5.12 -4.28 12.68
C LYS A 19 -6.51 -4.70 12.18
N GLN A 20 -7.41 -3.75 11.91
CA GLN A 20 -8.74 -4.03 11.34
C GLN A 20 -8.70 -4.69 9.96
N PHE A 21 -7.60 -4.53 9.20
CA PHE A 21 -7.44 -5.13 7.87
C PHE A 21 -6.82 -6.54 7.92
N ILE A 22 -6.23 -6.92 9.06
CA ILE A 22 -5.52 -8.19 9.21
C ILE A 22 -6.54 -9.32 9.32
N LYS A 23 -6.35 -10.36 8.51
CA LYS A 23 -7.12 -11.60 8.53
C LYS A 23 -6.22 -12.80 8.81
N PRO A 24 -6.72 -13.85 9.49
CA PRO A 24 -6.02 -15.13 9.57
C PRO A 24 -5.88 -15.79 8.20
N GLN A 25 -4.68 -16.24 7.85
CA GLN A 25 -4.49 -17.12 6.69
C GLN A 25 -5.00 -18.52 7.03
N ASN A 26 -6.20 -18.86 6.55
CA ASN A 26 -6.73 -20.21 6.71
C ASN A 26 -6.12 -21.15 5.67
N TYR A 27 -4.97 -21.72 6.00
CA TYR A 27 -4.17 -22.54 5.09
C TYR A 27 -4.92 -23.78 4.53
N ALA A 28 -5.95 -24.26 5.25
CA ALA A 28 -6.79 -25.37 4.81
C ALA A 28 -7.68 -25.01 3.59
N ASP A 29 -7.81 -23.72 3.26
CA ASP A 29 -8.53 -23.27 2.08
C ASP A 29 -7.76 -23.50 0.77
N TYR A 30 -6.43 -23.68 0.84
CA TYR A 30 -5.64 -23.99 -0.35
C TYR A 30 -5.83 -25.44 -0.76
N THR A 31 -6.49 -25.63 -1.90
CA THR A 31 -6.72 -26.94 -2.50
C THR A 31 -5.41 -27.56 -3.02
N PRO A 32 -5.37 -28.88 -3.22
CA PRO A 32 -4.25 -29.53 -3.92
C PRO A 32 -3.94 -28.93 -5.30
N ILE A 33 -4.98 -28.46 -6.01
CA ILE A 33 -4.84 -27.77 -7.30
C ILE A 33 -4.13 -26.43 -7.12
N ASN A 34 -4.50 -25.64 -6.11
CA ASN A 34 -3.81 -24.38 -5.81
C ASN A 34 -2.31 -24.61 -5.54
N GLN A 35 -1.98 -25.68 -4.82
CA GLN A 35 -0.59 -26.05 -4.54
C GLN A 35 0.18 -26.44 -5.80
N ALA A 36 -0.48 -27.06 -6.78
CA ALA A 36 0.12 -27.36 -8.08
C ALA A 36 0.29 -26.10 -8.94
N VAL A 37 -0.70 -25.20 -8.95
CA VAL A 37 -0.62 -23.89 -9.63
C VAL A 37 0.57 -23.08 -9.10
N TRP A 38 0.69 -22.95 -7.77
CA TRP A 38 1.84 -22.31 -7.13
C TRP A 38 3.16 -22.91 -7.59
N ARG A 39 3.29 -24.25 -7.49
CA ARG A 39 4.53 -24.96 -7.87
C ARG A 39 4.92 -24.69 -9.31
N TYR A 40 3.95 -24.77 -10.23
CA TYR A 40 4.18 -24.54 -11.65
C TYR A 40 4.67 -23.12 -11.91
N VAL A 41 3.95 -22.11 -11.40
CA VAL A 41 4.32 -20.70 -11.59
C VAL A 41 5.68 -20.41 -10.98
N MET A 42 5.93 -20.83 -9.73
CA MET A 42 7.19 -20.57 -9.05
C MET A 42 8.39 -21.20 -9.73
N ARG A 43 8.27 -22.44 -10.23
CA ARG A 43 9.38 -23.09 -10.95
C ARG A 43 9.70 -22.37 -12.25
N LYS A 44 8.68 -21.96 -12.99
CA LYS A 44 8.83 -21.21 -14.24
C LYS A 44 9.42 -19.81 -13.97
N ASN A 45 8.95 -19.12 -12.93
CA ASN A 45 9.51 -17.84 -12.47
C ASN A 45 10.99 -18.00 -12.13
N VAL A 46 11.36 -18.98 -11.29
CA VAL A 46 12.74 -19.17 -10.86
C VAL A 46 13.67 -19.52 -12.02
N ASP A 47 13.27 -20.38 -12.96
CA ASP A 47 14.11 -20.71 -14.14
C ASP A 47 14.40 -19.47 -15.01
N TYR A 48 13.40 -18.63 -15.23
CA TYR A 48 13.57 -17.44 -16.07
C TYR A 48 14.29 -16.32 -15.31
N LEU A 49 13.80 -15.98 -14.12
CA LEU A 49 14.27 -14.84 -13.32
C LEU A 49 15.69 -15.04 -12.80
N SER A 50 16.19 -16.27 -12.66
CA SER A 50 17.61 -16.51 -12.33
C SER A 50 18.59 -15.91 -13.34
N LYS A 51 18.13 -15.59 -14.55
CA LYS A 51 18.94 -15.04 -15.65
C LYS A 51 18.82 -13.51 -15.74
N VAL A 52 17.65 -12.95 -15.38
CA VAL A 52 17.29 -11.55 -15.68
C VAL A 52 16.95 -10.69 -14.46
N ALA A 53 16.61 -11.28 -13.31
CA ALA A 53 16.31 -10.53 -12.10
C ALA A 53 17.57 -10.01 -11.40
N HIS A 54 17.39 -9.04 -10.51
CA HIS A 54 18.42 -8.58 -9.60
C HIS A 54 18.92 -9.73 -8.72
N SER A 55 20.20 -9.71 -8.36
CA SER A 55 20.86 -10.83 -7.63
C SER A 55 20.20 -11.14 -6.28
N SER A 56 19.56 -10.16 -5.66
CA SER A 56 18.83 -10.35 -4.39
C SER A 56 17.59 -11.24 -4.50
N TYR A 57 17.04 -11.48 -5.71
CA TYR A 57 15.76 -12.19 -5.85
C TYR A 57 15.80 -13.64 -5.34
N LEU A 58 16.75 -14.45 -5.84
CA LEU A 58 16.78 -15.89 -5.54
C LEU A 58 17.12 -16.19 -4.08
N ASP A 59 18.11 -15.49 -3.53
CA ASP A 59 18.45 -15.62 -2.11
C ASP A 59 17.39 -14.97 -1.22
N GLY A 60 16.72 -13.93 -1.74
CA GLY A 60 15.58 -13.27 -1.12
C GLY A 60 14.41 -14.20 -0.88
N LEU A 61 14.04 -15.06 -1.86
CA LEU A 61 12.98 -16.06 -1.70
C LEU A 61 13.20 -16.92 -0.45
N LYS A 62 14.46 -17.35 -0.21
CA LYS A 62 14.82 -18.16 0.97
C LYS A 62 14.75 -17.33 2.25
N GLN A 63 15.27 -16.10 2.21
CA GLN A 63 15.30 -15.16 3.34
C GLN A 63 13.93 -14.58 3.72
N THR A 64 12.90 -14.83 2.92
CA THR A 64 11.52 -14.43 3.24
C THR A 64 10.58 -15.62 3.45
N GLY A 65 11.11 -16.84 3.46
CA GLY A 65 10.34 -18.05 3.71
C GLY A 65 9.43 -18.48 2.55
N ILE A 66 9.74 -18.02 1.33
CA ILE A 66 9.01 -18.39 0.13
C ILE A 66 9.56 -19.71 -0.43
N SER A 67 8.70 -20.73 -0.47
CA SER A 67 9.04 -22.01 -1.09
C SER A 67 8.62 -22.04 -2.56
N ILE A 68 9.42 -22.73 -3.37
CA ILE A 68 9.07 -23.03 -4.76
C ILE A 68 7.98 -24.12 -4.84
N ASP A 69 7.90 -25.01 -3.86
CA ASP A 69 7.09 -26.23 -3.93
C ASP A 69 5.76 -26.16 -3.18
N HIS A 70 5.54 -25.17 -2.34
CA HIS A 70 4.30 -25.03 -1.60
C HIS A 70 3.99 -23.56 -1.35
N ILE A 71 2.70 -23.25 -1.36
CA ILE A 71 2.19 -21.94 -0.98
C ILE A 71 2.72 -21.65 0.44
N PRO A 72 3.33 -20.47 0.66
CA PRO A 72 3.94 -20.16 1.94
C PRO A 72 2.86 -20.01 3.02
N ASN A 73 3.20 -20.45 4.22
CA ASN A 73 2.38 -20.23 5.39
C ASN A 73 2.87 -18.97 6.12
N MET A 74 1.95 -18.07 6.48
CA MET A 74 2.27 -16.77 7.06
C MET A 74 3.06 -16.89 8.36
N TYR A 75 2.78 -17.90 9.19
CA TYR A 75 3.57 -18.20 10.38
C TYR A 75 5.01 -18.57 10.03
N GLY A 76 5.19 -19.46 9.04
CA GLY A 76 6.50 -19.86 8.54
C GLY A 76 7.31 -18.69 7.98
N MET A 77 6.65 -17.83 7.18
CA MET A 77 7.27 -16.60 6.66
C MET A 77 7.70 -15.67 7.80
N ASN A 78 6.81 -15.39 8.76
CA ASN A 78 7.10 -14.47 9.87
C ASN A 78 8.24 -14.93 10.77
N ARG A 79 8.45 -16.24 10.91
CA ARG A 79 9.62 -16.77 11.64
C ARG A 79 10.94 -16.38 10.98
N ILE A 80 10.97 -16.31 9.66
CA ILE A 80 12.17 -15.98 8.87
C ILE A 80 12.28 -14.46 8.69
N LEU A 81 11.19 -13.77 8.33
CA LEU A 81 11.16 -12.31 8.17
C LEU A 81 11.58 -11.56 9.45
N LYS A 82 11.33 -12.14 10.63
CA LYS A 82 11.82 -11.58 11.90
C LYS A 82 13.35 -11.39 11.92
N GLU A 83 14.11 -12.24 11.23
CA GLU A 83 15.58 -12.16 11.17
C GLU A 83 16.07 -10.90 10.43
N ILE A 84 15.27 -10.38 9.50
CA ILE A 84 15.55 -9.15 8.74
C ILE A 84 14.74 -7.94 9.25
N GLY A 85 14.01 -8.09 10.36
CA GLY A 85 13.23 -7.02 10.97
C GLY A 85 11.91 -6.70 10.28
N TRP A 86 11.35 -7.64 9.51
CA TRP A 86 10.06 -7.52 8.83
C TRP A 86 9.04 -8.52 9.33
N ALA A 87 7.77 -8.27 9.03
CA ALA A 87 6.69 -9.22 9.18
C ALA A 87 5.79 -9.19 7.94
N ALA A 88 4.91 -10.18 7.82
CA ALA A 88 3.87 -10.26 6.82
C ALA A 88 2.52 -10.56 7.49
N VAL A 89 1.47 -9.95 6.99
CA VAL A 89 0.09 -10.16 7.44
C VAL A 89 -0.78 -10.51 6.24
N ALA A 90 -1.75 -11.39 6.45
CA ALA A 90 -2.75 -11.66 5.42
C ALA A 90 -3.87 -10.61 5.49
N VAL A 91 -4.39 -10.18 4.34
CA VAL A 91 -5.54 -9.27 4.23
C VAL A 91 -6.55 -9.79 3.21
N ASP A 92 -7.77 -9.27 3.28
CA ASP A 92 -8.79 -9.48 2.27
C ASP A 92 -8.63 -8.49 1.12
N GLY A 93 -8.02 -8.94 0.03
CA GLY A 93 -7.93 -8.19 -1.23
C GLY A 93 -7.44 -6.74 -1.09
N PHE A 94 -8.17 -5.81 -1.71
CA PHE A 94 -7.80 -4.40 -1.80
C PHE A 94 -8.06 -3.61 -0.51
N ILE A 95 -6.97 -3.18 0.15
CA ILE A 95 -7.01 -2.20 1.26
C ILE A 95 -6.78 -0.77 0.75
N PRO A 96 -7.17 0.27 1.51
CA PRO A 96 -6.92 1.66 1.11
C PRO A 96 -5.42 1.94 0.89
N PRO A 97 -5.02 2.70 -0.15
CA PRO A 97 -3.61 2.93 -0.46
C PRO A 97 -2.80 3.52 0.69
N ALA A 98 -3.38 4.45 1.44
CA ALA A 98 -2.74 5.03 2.62
C ALA A 98 -2.44 3.98 3.70
N ALA A 99 -3.36 3.04 3.93
CA ALA A 99 -3.17 1.94 4.88
C ALA A 99 -2.09 0.96 4.38
N PHE A 100 -2.10 0.61 3.09
CA PHE A 100 -1.06 -0.24 2.48
C PHE A 100 0.35 0.35 2.68
N MET A 101 0.52 1.65 2.38
CA MET A 101 1.78 2.35 2.60
C MET A 101 2.13 2.44 4.10
N GLU A 102 1.14 2.64 4.97
CA GLU A 102 1.40 2.70 6.41
C GLU A 102 1.90 1.36 6.95
N PHE A 103 1.40 0.20 6.48
CA PHE A 103 1.96 -1.10 6.87
C PHE A 103 3.46 -1.20 6.55
N GLN A 104 3.90 -0.72 5.39
CA GLN A 104 5.31 -0.70 5.01
C GLN A 104 6.15 0.19 5.95
N ALA A 105 5.60 1.31 6.43
CA ALA A 105 6.25 2.18 7.41
C ALA A 105 6.58 1.44 8.73
N TYR A 106 5.77 0.42 9.07
CA TYR A 106 5.96 -0.45 10.23
C TYR A 106 6.72 -1.75 9.91
N ASN A 107 7.38 -1.85 8.75
CA ASN A 107 8.07 -3.06 8.30
C ASN A 107 7.14 -4.28 8.18
N VAL A 108 5.88 -4.06 7.75
CA VAL A 108 4.90 -5.11 7.55
C VAL A 108 4.51 -5.20 6.08
N LEU A 109 4.69 -6.38 5.49
CA LEU A 109 4.16 -6.74 4.19
C LEU A 109 2.69 -7.12 4.30
N VAL A 110 1.90 -6.64 3.37
CA VAL A 110 0.49 -6.98 3.21
C VAL A 110 0.40 -8.04 2.10
N ILE A 111 -0.15 -9.21 2.40
CA ILE A 111 -0.24 -10.32 1.45
C ILE A 111 -1.70 -10.72 1.27
N ALA A 112 -2.20 -10.63 0.04
CA ALA A 112 -3.49 -11.22 -0.30
C ALA A 112 -3.42 -12.74 -0.15
N SER A 113 -4.37 -13.33 0.60
CA SER A 113 -4.35 -14.78 0.83
C SER A 113 -4.83 -15.60 -0.36
N ASP A 114 -5.57 -14.99 -1.28
CA ASP A 114 -6.12 -15.69 -2.44
C ASP A 114 -5.02 -16.04 -3.46
N ILE A 115 -5.27 -17.06 -4.28
CA ILE A 115 -4.36 -17.50 -5.36
C ILE A 115 -5.14 -17.58 -6.65
N ARG A 116 -4.54 -17.12 -7.75
CA ARG A 116 -5.14 -17.20 -9.09
C ARG A 116 -5.53 -18.62 -9.50
N GLN A 117 -6.54 -18.72 -10.35
CA GLN A 117 -7.02 -19.99 -10.89
C GLN A 117 -6.10 -20.53 -12.01
N ILE A 118 -6.20 -21.83 -12.28
CA ILE A 118 -5.42 -22.49 -13.34
C ILE A 118 -5.75 -21.92 -14.73
N GLU A 119 -6.98 -21.46 -14.95
CA GLU A 119 -7.43 -20.82 -16.20
C GLU A 119 -6.79 -19.43 -16.40
N HIS A 120 -6.39 -18.75 -15.34
CA HIS A 120 -5.77 -17.42 -15.34
C HIS A 120 -4.31 -17.46 -14.85
N ILE A 121 -3.62 -18.59 -15.06
CA ILE A 121 -2.30 -18.85 -14.45
C ILE A 121 -1.23 -17.85 -14.87
N GLU A 122 -1.34 -17.27 -16.08
CA GLU A 122 -0.34 -16.34 -16.62
C GLU A 122 -0.48 -14.92 -16.07
N TYR A 123 -1.70 -14.50 -15.74
CA TYR A 123 -1.98 -13.13 -15.31
C TYR A 123 -3.34 -13.06 -14.59
N THR A 124 -3.38 -12.34 -13.48
CA THR A 124 -4.61 -11.86 -12.85
C THR A 124 -4.48 -10.36 -12.59
N PRO A 125 -5.54 -9.56 -12.81
CA PRO A 125 -5.57 -8.14 -12.47
C PRO A 125 -5.68 -7.89 -10.96
N ALA A 126 -6.06 -8.90 -10.16
CA ALA A 126 -6.15 -8.80 -8.71
C ALA A 126 -4.85 -9.28 -8.04
N PRO A 127 -4.36 -8.60 -6.97
CA PRO A 127 -3.22 -9.08 -6.22
C PRO A 127 -3.52 -10.43 -5.57
N ASP A 128 -2.65 -11.41 -5.80
CA ASP A 128 -2.73 -12.75 -5.24
C ASP A 128 -1.45 -13.10 -4.46
N ILE A 129 -1.46 -14.23 -3.75
CA ILE A 129 -0.31 -14.65 -2.93
C ILE A 129 0.97 -14.87 -3.75
N ILE A 130 0.87 -15.13 -5.05
CA ILE A 130 2.02 -15.21 -5.94
C ILE A 130 2.61 -13.81 -6.15
N HIS A 131 1.77 -12.83 -6.49
CA HIS A 131 2.20 -11.44 -6.65
C HIS A 131 2.82 -10.87 -5.38
N GLU A 132 2.10 -10.94 -4.27
CA GLU A 132 2.53 -10.35 -2.99
C GLU A 132 3.68 -11.15 -2.35
N GLY A 133 3.56 -12.48 -2.33
CA GLY A 133 4.55 -13.35 -1.69
C GLY A 133 5.83 -13.49 -2.52
N ALA A 134 5.71 -13.84 -3.81
CA ALA A 134 6.88 -14.13 -4.64
C ALA A 134 7.38 -12.94 -5.48
N GLY A 135 6.58 -11.89 -5.64
CA GLY A 135 6.99 -10.64 -6.27
C GLY A 135 7.64 -9.68 -5.28
N HIS A 136 6.89 -9.22 -4.28
CA HIS A 136 7.34 -8.17 -3.34
C HIS A 136 8.34 -8.68 -2.29
N ALA A 137 8.04 -9.80 -1.62
CA ALA A 137 8.82 -10.21 -0.45
C ALA A 137 10.32 -10.43 -0.72
N PRO A 138 10.77 -11.09 -1.82
CA PRO A 138 12.18 -11.46 -1.98
C PRO A 138 13.16 -10.29 -1.96
N ILE A 139 12.81 -9.15 -2.56
CA ILE A 139 13.73 -8.02 -2.69
C ILE A 139 13.93 -7.32 -1.33
N ILE A 140 13.01 -7.45 -0.38
CA ILE A 140 13.09 -6.88 0.98
C ILE A 140 14.25 -7.49 1.79
N ALA A 141 14.75 -8.68 1.43
CA ALA A 141 15.97 -9.21 2.02
C ALA A 141 17.20 -8.30 1.78
N ASN A 142 17.15 -7.40 0.78
CA ASN A 142 18.16 -6.36 0.60
C ASN A 142 17.89 -5.18 1.56
N PRO A 143 18.84 -4.83 2.46
CA PRO A 143 18.63 -3.81 3.48
C PRO A 143 18.43 -2.39 2.93
N GLU A 144 19.04 -2.05 1.79
CA GLU A 144 18.85 -0.74 1.16
C GLU A 144 17.44 -0.61 0.57
N TYR A 145 16.95 -1.67 -0.08
CA TYR A 145 15.60 -1.70 -0.60
C TYR A 145 14.55 -1.74 0.52
N ALA A 146 14.80 -2.50 1.58
CA ALA A 146 13.93 -2.52 2.76
C ALA A 146 13.79 -1.13 3.39
N GLU A 147 14.90 -0.41 3.56
CA GLU A 147 14.86 0.95 4.11
C GLU A 147 14.15 1.92 3.14
N TYR A 148 14.38 1.78 1.83
CA TYR A 148 13.63 2.52 0.82
C TYR A 148 12.12 2.28 0.96
N LEU A 149 11.67 1.03 1.03
CA LEU A 149 10.26 0.66 1.13
C LEU A 149 9.62 1.16 2.44
N ARG A 150 10.33 1.02 3.56
CA ARG A 150 9.90 1.56 4.87
C ARG A 150 9.71 3.08 4.79
N ARG A 151 10.69 3.78 4.22
CA ARG A 151 10.65 5.23 4.04
C ARG A 151 9.58 5.67 3.05
N PHE A 152 9.36 4.89 2.00
CA PHE A 152 8.27 5.10 1.05
C PHE A 152 6.92 5.03 1.76
N GLY A 153 6.73 4.04 2.62
CA GLY A 153 5.55 3.91 3.46
C GLY A 153 5.30 5.13 4.36
N GLU A 154 6.33 5.61 5.07
CA GLU A 154 6.25 6.77 5.97
C GLU A 154 5.81 8.07 5.26
N ILE A 155 6.28 8.27 4.04
CA ILE A 155 5.95 9.47 3.23
C ILE A 155 4.60 9.27 2.55
N GLY A 156 4.37 8.09 1.99
CA GLY A 156 3.18 7.72 1.24
C GLY A 156 1.91 7.77 2.06
N CYS A 157 1.91 7.24 3.29
CA CYS A 157 0.73 7.26 4.16
C CYS A 157 0.31 8.69 4.56
N LYS A 158 1.24 9.65 4.49
CA LYS A 158 1.03 11.07 4.81
C LYS A 158 0.70 11.93 3.57
N ALA A 159 0.75 11.38 2.36
CA ALA A 159 0.47 12.13 1.13
C ALA A 159 -1.02 12.53 1.05
N ILE A 160 -1.28 13.80 0.72
CA ILE A 160 -2.66 14.31 0.66
C ILE A 160 -3.36 13.81 -0.60
N SER A 161 -4.45 13.06 -0.41
CA SER A 161 -5.35 12.63 -1.48
C SER A 161 -6.34 13.73 -1.86
N SER A 162 -6.68 13.81 -3.14
CA SER A 162 -7.85 14.54 -3.62
C SER A 162 -9.12 13.69 -3.49
N ALA A 163 -10.28 14.32 -3.57
CA ALA A 163 -11.56 13.60 -3.65
C ALA A 163 -11.64 12.64 -4.86
N LYS A 164 -10.97 13.00 -5.98
CA LYS A 164 -10.91 12.16 -7.19
C LYS A 164 -10.18 10.84 -6.92
N ASP A 165 -9.13 10.85 -6.10
CA ASP A 165 -8.37 9.63 -5.81
C ASP A 165 -9.22 8.58 -5.10
N TYR A 166 -10.13 9.02 -4.24
CA TYR A 166 -11.06 8.13 -3.55
C TYR A 166 -12.10 7.53 -4.51
N GLU A 167 -12.63 8.33 -5.44
CA GLU A 167 -13.54 7.83 -6.49
C GLU A 167 -12.87 6.79 -7.39
N ILE A 168 -11.61 7.02 -7.78
CA ILE A 168 -10.82 6.06 -8.56
C ILE A 168 -10.59 4.78 -7.76
N TYR A 169 -10.19 4.90 -6.49
CA TYR A 169 -9.97 3.75 -5.62
C TYR A 169 -11.23 2.89 -5.50
N GLU A 170 -12.39 3.48 -5.20
CA GLU A 170 -13.64 2.74 -5.07
C GLU A 170 -14.07 2.09 -6.39
N ALA A 171 -13.84 2.75 -7.53
CA ALA A 171 -14.13 2.17 -8.85
C ALA A 171 -13.24 0.95 -9.16
N ILE A 172 -11.93 1.03 -8.89
CA ILE A 172 -10.99 -0.08 -9.08
C ILE A 172 -11.33 -1.23 -8.12
N ARG A 173 -11.61 -0.90 -6.85
CA ARG A 173 -12.01 -1.89 -5.84
C ARG A 173 -13.28 -2.63 -6.27
N HIS A 174 -14.28 -1.91 -6.75
CA HIS A 174 -15.51 -2.50 -7.27
C HIS A 174 -15.24 -3.41 -8.48
N LEU A 175 -14.46 -2.93 -9.47
CA LEU A 175 -14.07 -3.71 -10.64
C LEU A 175 -13.36 -5.02 -10.26
N SER A 176 -12.44 -4.98 -9.31
CA SER A 176 -11.72 -6.17 -8.83
C SER A 176 -12.67 -7.19 -8.18
N ILE A 177 -13.60 -6.74 -7.34
CA ILE A 177 -14.55 -7.62 -6.67
C ILE A 177 -15.42 -8.35 -7.69
N ILE A 178 -15.94 -7.65 -8.70
CA ILE A 178 -16.86 -8.25 -9.67
C ILE A 178 -16.14 -9.15 -10.68
N LYS A 179 -14.87 -8.87 -11.02
CA LYS A 179 -14.06 -9.73 -11.90
C LYS A 179 -13.72 -11.08 -11.27
N GLU A 180 -13.56 -11.11 -9.95
CA GLU A 180 -13.24 -12.33 -9.21
C GLU A 180 -14.50 -13.08 -8.71
N ALA A 181 -15.68 -12.45 -8.77
CA ALA A 181 -16.93 -13.11 -8.39
C ALA A 181 -17.40 -14.10 -9.48
N GLU A 182 -17.84 -15.29 -9.03
CA GLU A 182 -18.45 -16.28 -9.93
C GLU A 182 -19.79 -15.77 -10.49
N ASP A 183 -20.05 -16.06 -11.76
CA ASP A 183 -21.30 -15.73 -12.47
C ASP A 183 -21.60 -14.22 -12.64
N THR A 184 -20.62 -13.33 -12.49
CA THR A 184 -20.79 -11.90 -12.82
C THR A 184 -21.11 -11.72 -14.30
N PRO A 185 -22.21 -11.04 -14.67
CA PRO A 185 -22.53 -10.75 -16.05
C PRO A 185 -21.43 -9.92 -16.72
N GLN A 186 -21.03 -10.30 -17.94
CA GLN A 186 -20.00 -9.60 -18.71
C GLN A 186 -20.32 -8.10 -18.89
N GLU A 187 -21.59 -7.74 -19.06
CA GLU A 187 -22.05 -6.35 -19.16
C GLU A 187 -21.73 -5.52 -17.90
N GLU A 188 -21.76 -6.13 -16.71
CA GLU A 188 -21.41 -5.45 -15.46
C GLU A 188 -19.90 -5.19 -15.37
N ILE A 189 -19.09 -6.17 -15.82
CA ILE A 189 -17.62 -6.02 -15.88
C ILE A 189 -17.26 -4.88 -16.84
N GLU A 190 -17.83 -4.87 -18.05
CA GLU A 190 -17.58 -3.83 -19.05
C GLU A 190 -18.01 -2.44 -18.56
N ALA A 191 -19.13 -2.35 -17.84
CA ALA A 191 -19.59 -1.09 -17.26
C ALA A 191 -18.63 -0.56 -16.19
N ALA A 192 -18.11 -1.43 -15.33
CA ALA A 192 -17.12 -1.05 -14.32
C ALA A 192 -15.76 -0.68 -14.92
N GLU A 193 -15.30 -1.40 -15.95
CA GLU A 193 -14.07 -1.05 -16.71
C GLU A 193 -14.19 0.33 -17.32
N LYS A 194 -15.31 0.60 -18.01
CA LYS A 194 -15.58 1.92 -18.59
C LYS A 194 -15.58 3.02 -17.52
N LYS A 195 -16.12 2.74 -16.33
CA LYS A 195 -16.14 3.71 -15.24
C LYS A 195 -14.73 4.04 -14.73
N VAL A 196 -13.86 3.03 -14.63
CA VAL A 196 -12.45 3.21 -14.28
C VAL A 196 -11.74 4.04 -15.35
N ASP A 197 -11.92 3.70 -16.62
CA ASP A 197 -11.32 4.43 -17.75
C ASP A 197 -11.76 5.90 -17.78
N GLU A 198 -13.04 6.19 -17.57
CA GLU A 198 -13.56 7.57 -17.52
C GLU A 198 -12.91 8.39 -16.39
N LEU A 199 -12.73 7.79 -15.21
CA LEU A 199 -12.12 8.47 -14.06
C LEU A 199 -10.61 8.67 -14.23
N GLN A 200 -9.92 7.73 -14.88
CA GLN A 200 -8.49 7.82 -15.16
C GLN A 200 -8.17 8.86 -16.24
N ASN A 201 -9.00 8.98 -17.29
CA ASN A 201 -8.78 9.91 -18.39
C ASN A 201 -9.12 11.38 -18.08
N ASP A 202 -9.56 11.70 -16.86
CA ASP A 202 -9.88 13.05 -16.43
C ASP A 202 -8.61 13.90 -16.24
N GLN A 203 -8.50 15.01 -16.99
CA GLN A 203 -7.31 15.89 -17.07
C GLN A 203 -7.07 16.82 -15.87
N ARG A 204 -7.73 16.60 -14.72
CA ARG A 204 -7.43 17.35 -13.48
C ARG A 204 -6.00 17.09 -12.98
N GLU A 205 -5.43 18.10 -12.31
CA GLU A 205 -4.11 18.02 -11.68
C GLU A 205 -4.01 16.86 -10.68
N GLN A 206 -2.86 16.18 -10.70
CA GLN A 206 -2.60 15.03 -9.83
C GLN A 206 -2.36 15.48 -8.39
N SER A 207 -2.97 14.78 -7.44
CA SER A 207 -2.68 14.96 -6.02
C SER A 207 -1.30 14.41 -5.66
N GLU A 208 -0.82 14.74 -4.46
CA GLU A 208 0.43 14.14 -3.94
C GLU A 208 0.30 12.62 -3.78
N MET A 209 -0.89 12.12 -3.41
CA MET A 209 -1.18 10.69 -3.35
C MET A 209 -1.09 10.04 -4.74
N ALA A 210 -1.63 10.67 -5.78
CA ALA A 210 -1.52 10.15 -7.15
C ALA A 210 -0.07 10.12 -7.64
N GLN A 211 0.69 11.19 -7.35
CA GLN A 211 2.09 11.30 -7.74
C GLN A 211 2.99 10.27 -7.04
N ILE A 212 2.82 10.07 -5.72
CA ILE A 212 3.58 9.04 -5.00
C ILE A 212 3.15 7.63 -5.43
N ARG A 213 1.87 7.41 -5.75
CA ARG A 213 1.42 6.14 -6.37
C ARG A 213 2.12 5.89 -7.71
N ASN A 214 2.32 6.91 -8.53
CA ASN A 214 3.08 6.76 -9.78
C ASN A 214 4.54 6.37 -9.50
N LEU A 215 5.19 7.01 -8.51
CA LEU A 215 6.54 6.59 -8.10
C LEU A 215 6.56 5.13 -7.64
N HIS A 216 5.59 4.69 -6.84
CA HIS A 216 5.46 3.30 -6.39
C HIS A 216 5.34 2.34 -7.57
N TRP A 217 4.48 2.68 -8.54
CA TRP A 217 4.25 1.86 -9.73
C TRP A 217 5.53 1.70 -10.56
N TRP A 218 6.23 2.80 -10.84
CA TRP A 218 7.44 2.79 -11.67
C TRP A 218 8.69 2.28 -10.96
N THR A 219 8.58 1.91 -9.67
CA THR A 219 9.67 1.37 -8.87
C THR A 219 9.33 0.02 -8.27
N VAL A 220 8.55 0.00 -7.20
CA VAL A 220 8.18 -1.20 -6.44
C VAL A 220 7.45 -2.23 -7.33
N GLU A 221 6.57 -1.79 -8.23
CA GLU A 221 5.82 -2.72 -9.11
C GLU A 221 6.54 -3.07 -10.42
N TYR A 222 7.00 -2.05 -11.14
CA TYR A 222 7.52 -2.18 -12.51
C TYR A 222 8.94 -1.60 -12.69
N GLY A 223 9.71 -1.53 -11.62
CA GLY A 223 11.08 -1.00 -11.64
C GLY A 223 12.13 -1.95 -12.21
N LEU A 224 13.11 -1.36 -12.89
CA LEU A 224 14.34 -1.99 -13.36
C LEU A 224 15.56 -1.37 -12.68
N ILE A 225 16.65 -2.13 -12.54
CA ILE A 225 17.89 -1.70 -11.90
C ILE A 225 19.13 -1.99 -12.78
N GLY A 226 20.16 -1.14 -12.72
CA GLY A 226 21.38 -1.25 -13.53
C GLY A 226 21.49 -0.14 -14.57
N THR A 227 21.89 -0.47 -15.79
CA THR A 227 21.95 0.50 -16.89
C THR A 227 20.78 0.34 -17.85
N VAL A 228 20.45 1.39 -18.60
CA VAL A 228 19.35 1.38 -19.59
C VAL A 228 19.58 0.31 -20.67
N GLU A 229 20.83 0.04 -21.01
CA GLU A 229 21.24 -0.94 -22.02
C GLU A 229 21.24 -2.38 -21.48
N ASN A 230 21.45 -2.56 -20.18
CA ASN A 230 21.50 -3.88 -19.54
C ASN A 230 20.79 -3.87 -18.17
N PRO A 231 19.47 -3.67 -18.15
CA PRO A 231 18.70 -3.63 -16.92
C PRO A 231 18.49 -5.04 -16.34
N LYS A 232 18.22 -5.07 -15.04
CA LYS A 232 17.75 -6.23 -14.29
C LYS A 232 16.40 -5.93 -13.65
N ILE A 233 15.61 -6.96 -13.43
CA ILE A 233 14.26 -6.84 -12.87
C ILE A 233 14.30 -6.82 -11.34
N TYR A 234 13.61 -5.86 -10.71
CA TYR A 234 13.33 -5.90 -9.27
C TYR A 234 11.86 -5.60 -8.90
N GLY A 235 11.08 -5.00 -9.82
CA GLY A 235 9.68 -4.70 -9.58
C GLY A 235 8.81 -5.95 -9.42
N ALA A 236 7.93 -5.97 -8.43
CA ALA A 236 7.13 -7.13 -8.04
C ALA A 236 6.14 -7.60 -9.12
N GLY A 237 5.52 -6.69 -9.86
CA GLY A 237 4.67 -7.01 -11.01
C GLY A 237 5.43 -7.80 -12.07
N LEU A 238 6.67 -7.40 -12.35
CA LEU A 238 7.56 -8.11 -13.27
C LEU A 238 8.08 -9.43 -12.69
N LEU A 239 8.37 -9.50 -11.39
CA LEU A 239 8.85 -10.72 -10.72
C LEU A 239 7.77 -11.79 -10.54
N SER A 240 6.50 -11.42 -10.67
CA SER A 240 5.36 -12.32 -10.52
C SER A 240 4.65 -12.67 -11.83
N SER A 241 5.06 -12.06 -12.95
CA SER A 241 4.47 -12.24 -14.29
C SER A 241 5.52 -12.63 -15.32
N ILE A 242 5.46 -13.85 -15.82
CA ILE A 242 6.46 -14.36 -16.77
C ILE A 242 6.34 -13.66 -18.12
N GLY A 243 5.10 -13.46 -18.58
CA GLY A 243 4.81 -12.75 -19.82
C GLY A 243 5.40 -11.33 -19.79
N GLU A 244 5.15 -10.59 -18.71
CA GLU A 244 5.67 -9.23 -18.57
C GLU A 244 7.17 -9.19 -18.33
N SER A 245 7.74 -10.11 -17.54
CA SER A 245 9.19 -10.21 -17.33
C SER A 245 9.95 -10.47 -18.63
N THR A 246 9.37 -11.25 -19.55
CA THR A 246 9.99 -11.50 -20.86
C THR A 246 9.81 -10.31 -21.78
N TRP A 247 8.61 -9.74 -21.83
CA TRP A 247 8.27 -8.60 -22.66
C TRP A 247 9.09 -7.36 -22.32
N CYS A 248 9.26 -7.07 -21.03
CA CYS A 248 9.99 -5.90 -20.56
C CYS A 248 11.46 -5.89 -20.98
N MET A 249 12.05 -7.07 -21.15
CA MET A 249 13.45 -7.24 -21.59
C MET A 249 13.64 -7.10 -23.10
N THR A 250 12.57 -6.95 -23.89
CA THR A 250 12.65 -6.72 -25.35
C THR A 250 12.79 -5.25 -25.71
N ASP A 251 13.31 -4.92 -26.89
CA ASP A 251 13.43 -3.53 -27.37
C ASP A 251 12.10 -2.81 -27.62
N LYS A 252 10.96 -3.50 -27.47
CA LYS A 252 9.62 -2.93 -27.65
C LYS A 252 9.16 -2.08 -26.46
N VAL A 253 9.73 -2.33 -25.28
CA VAL A 253 9.45 -1.52 -24.07
C VAL A 253 10.54 -0.47 -23.95
N LYS A 254 10.18 0.81 -23.81
CA LYS A 254 11.17 1.88 -23.67
C LYS A 254 11.79 1.86 -22.27
N LYS A 255 13.13 1.93 -22.18
CA LYS A 255 13.86 2.04 -20.90
C LYS A 255 14.27 3.49 -20.69
N ILE A 256 13.95 4.04 -19.52
CA ILE A 256 14.18 5.46 -19.19
C ILE A 256 14.96 5.52 -17.87
N PRO A 257 16.01 6.36 -17.74
CA PRO A 257 16.64 6.59 -16.44
C PRO A 257 15.61 7.05 -15.39
N TYR A 258 15.65 6.48 -14.20
CA TYR A 258 14.74 6.83 -13.11
C TYR A 258 15.07 8.19 -12.50
N SER A 259 14.04 9.01 -12.34
CA SER A 259 14.10 10.37 -11.80
C SER A 259 12.72 10.80 -11.30
N ILE A 260 12.63 11.96 -10.66
CA ILE A 260 11.39 12.47 -10.05
C ILE A 260 10.25 12.68 -11.06
N GLU A 261 10.55 12.83 -12.34
CA GLU A 261 9.56 12.95 -13.42
C GLU A 261 8.64 11.73 -13.51
N ALA A 262 9.06 10.57 -13.01
CA ALA A 262 8.19 9.39 -12.89
C ALA A 262 6.94 9.65 -12.03
N ALA A 263 6.98 10.64 -11.13
CA ALA A 263 5.81 11.04 -10.33
C ALA A 263 4.66 11.59 -11.20
N GLN A 264 4.97 12.15 -12.37
CA GLN A 264 3.98 12.71 -13.30
C GLN A 264 3.52 11.70 -14.36
N GLN A 265 4.17 10.54 -14.44
CA GLN A 265 3.89 9.54 -15.46
C GLN A 265 2.73 8.65 -15.04
N GLU A 266 1.60 8.81 -15.71
CA GLU A 266 0.42 7.94 -15.53
C GLU A 266 0.64 6.55 -16.16
N PHE A 267 -0.12 5.58 -15.67
CA PHE A 267 -0.07 4.18 -16.09
C PHE A 267 -1.47 3.59 -16.22
N ASP A 268 -1.57 2.55 -17.05
CA ASP A 268 -2.77 1.73 -17.23
C ASP A 268 -2.49 0.33 -16.68
N ILE A 269 -3.27 -0.08 -15.67
CA ILE A 269 -3.12 -1.37 -14.99
C ILE A 269 -3.61 -2.55 -15.84
N THR A 270 -4.38 -2.28 -16.90
CA THR A 270 -5.04 -3.30 -17.73
C THR A 270 -4.22 -3.71 -18.96
N LYS A 271 -3.11 -3.01 -19.23
CA LYS A 271 -2.28 -3.20 -20.42
C LYS A 271 -0.80 -3.40 -20.07
N PRO A 272 -0.02 -4.10 -20.91
CA PRO A 272 1.43 -4.14 -20.76
C PRO A 272 2.05 -2.74 -20.79
N GLN A 273 3.03 -2.51 -19.91
CA GLN A 273 3.62 -1.18 -19.73
C GLN A 273 4.46 -0.77 -20.97
N PRO A 274 4.21 0.41 -21.59
CA PRO A 274 4.93 0.84 -22.80
C PRO A 274 6.37 1.29 -22.52
N GLN A 275 6.61 1.77 -21.30
CA GLN A 275 7.90 2.23 -20.81
C GLN A 275 8.13 1.76 -19.38
N LEU A 276 9.39 1.61 -19.00
CA LEU A 276 9.82 1.31 -17.64
C LEU A 276 11.01 2.17 -17.25
N TYR A 277 11.19 2.37 -15.95
CA TYR A 277 12.26 3.18 -15.40
C TYR A 277 13.40 2.32 -14.82
N VAL A 278 14.63 2.75 -15.08
CA VAL A 278 15.87 2.08 -14.67
C VAL A 278 16.60 2.92 -13.64
N THR A 279 16.70 2.43 -12.40
CA THR A 279 17.53 3.03 -11.35
C THR A 279 18.94 2.45 -11.40
N PRO A 280 20.02 3.23 -11.17
CA PRO A 280 21.37 2.67 -11.11
C PRO A 280 21.55 1.71 -9.93
N ASP A 281 20.99 2.04 -8.77
CA ASP A 281 21.03 1.29 -7.52
C ASP A 281 19.81 1.62 -6.63
N PHE A 282 19.69 0.96 -5.48
CA PHE A 282 18.61 1.22 -4.52
C PHE A 282 18.79 2.53 -3.75
N ALA A 283 20.02 3.00 -3.54
CA ALA A 283 20.29 4.28 -2.90
C ALA A 283 19.72 5.46 -3.72
N HIS A 284 19.77 5.37 -5.06
CA HIS A 284 19.17 6.36 -5.95
C HIS A 284 17.64 6.40 -5.84
N LEU A 285 16.97 5.26 -5.57
CA LEU A 285 15.53 5.25 -5.30
C LEU A 285 15.19 6.12 -4.09
N SER A 286 15.94 5.95 -3.00
CA SER A 286 15.81 6.77 -1.78
C SER A 286 16.10 8.25 -2.05
N SER A 287 17.12 8.55 -2.85
CA SER A 287 17.44 9.94 -3.21
C SER A 287 16.29 10.63 -3.95
N VAL A 288 15.67 9.96 -4.93
CA VAL A 288 14.55 10.52 -5.69
C VAL A 288 13.30 10.65 -4.82
N LEU A 289 13.03 9.67 -3.96
CA LEU A 289 11.93 9.75 -3.00
C LEU A 289 12.09 10.94 -2.03
N GLU A 290 13.31 11.18 -1.54
CA GLU A 290 13.61 12.32 -0.68
C GLU A 290 13.51 13.65 -1.44
N GLU A 291 13.94 13.71 -2.70
CA GLU A 291 13.72 14.86 -3.57
C GLU A 291 12.22 15.16 -3.72
N PHE A 292 11.40 14.13 -3.93
CA PHE A 292 9.95 14.25 -4.05
C PHE A 292 9.33 14.73 -2.75
N ALA A 293 9.70 14.11 -1.62
CA ALA A 293 9.19 14.48 -0.30
C ALA A 293 9.52 15.94 0.09
N ASN A 294 10.66 16.48 -0.37
CA ASN A 294 11.03 17.88 -0.17
C ASN A 294 10.13 18.87 -0.94
N LYS A 295 9.36 18.41 -1.92
CA LYS A 295 8.37 19.20 -2.66
C LYS A 295 6.94 19.00 -2.12
N MET A 296 6.71 17.99 -1.28
CA MET A 296 5.39 17.70 -0.71
C MET A 296 5.02 18.69 0.39
N ALA A 297 3.72 18.92 0.56
CA ALA A 297 3.12 19.66 1.66
C ALA A 297 3.56 19.12 3.03
N LEU A 298 3.88 17.82 3.11
CA LEU A 298 4.47 17.18 4.29
C LEU A 298 5.73 17.87 4.81
N ARG A 299 6.55 18.49 3.94
CA ARG A 299 7.80 19.19 4.34
C ARG A 299 7.79 20.68 4.04
N VAL A 300 6.89 21.14 3.18
CA VAL A 300 6.78 22.55 2.78
C VAL A 300 5.70 23.29 3.58
N GLY A 301 4.60 22.62 3.92
CA GLY A 301 3.45 23.22 4.59
C GLY A 301 2.85 24.39 3.82
N GLY A 302 2.75 25.53 4.49
CA GLY A 302 2.30 26.80 3.91
C GLY A 302 0.83 26.82 3.46
N LEU A 303 0.53 27.80 2.59
CA LEU A 303 -0.81 28.03 2.05
C LEU A 303 -1.26 26.88 1.16
N GLU A 304 -0.38 26.40 0.29
CA GLU A 304 -0.67 25.30 -0.65
C GLU A 304 -1.02 24.00 0.10
N GLY A 305 -0.29 23.67 1.16
CA GLY A 305 -0.60 22.51 2.00
C GLY A 305 -1.99 22.60 2.65
N LEU A 306 -2.34 23.77 3.19
CA LEU A 306 -3.69 24.02 3.72
C LEU A 306 -4.77 23.91 2.65
N GLN A 307 -4.54 24.46 1.46
CA GLN A 307 -5.46 24.35 0.33
C GLN A 307 -5.64 22.87 -0.07
N LYS A 308 -4.56 22.09 -0.19
CA LYS A 308 -4.63 20.64 -0.46
C LYS A 308 -5.51 19.92 0.58
N LEU A 309 -5.33 20.23 1.86
CA LEU A 309 -6.17 19.66 2.93
C LEU A 309 -7.65 20.05 2.80
N ILE A 310 -7.95 21.31 2.51
CA ILE A 310 -9.34 21.78 2.29
C ILE A 310 -9.99 21.05 1.11
N HIS A 311 -9.27 20.91 -0.01
CA HIS A 311 -9.78 20.20 -1.19
C HIS A 311 -9.95 18.70 -0.96
N SER A 312 -9.15 18.10 -0.07
CA SER A 312 -9.24 16.67 0.26
C SER A 312 -10.58 16.30 0.93
N LYS A 313 -11.17 17.23 1.69
CA LYS A 313 -12.35 17.04 2.56
C LYS A 313 -12.20 15.92 3.62
N ASN A 314 -11.01 15.36 3.75
CA ASN A 314 -10.69 14.32 4.71
C ASN A 314 -10.03 14.91 5.96
N ILE A 315 -9.87 14.09 6.98
CA ILE A 315 -9.03 14.45 8.14
C ILE A 315 -7.60 14.62 7.65
N GLY A 316 -7.01 15.76 7.97
CA GLY A 316 -5.58 15.98 7.81
C GLY A 316 -5.02 16.68 9.02
N THR A 317 -3.75 16.98 8.95
CA THR A 317 -3.00 17.64 10.01
C THR A 317 -2.11 18.72 9.44
N ILE A 318 -2.03 19.85 10.12
CA ILE A 318 -0.94 20.81 9.94
C ILE A 318 -0.01 20.80 11.13
N GLU A 319 1.27 21.09 10.91
CA GLU A 319 2.23 21.39 11.98
C GLU A 319 2.66 22.85 11.88
N LEU A 320 2.60 23.54 13.00
CA LEU A 320 3.05 24.93 13.16
C LEU A 320 4.54 24.97 13.53
N SER A 321 5.20 26.10 13.33
CA SER A 321 6.62 26.33 13.67
C SER A 321 6.99 26.08 15.15
N THR A 322 6.00 25.97 16.02
CA THR A 322 6.15 25.59 17.44
C THR A 322 6.20 24.07 17.69
N GLY A 323 5.89 23.26 16.66
CA GLY A 323 5.69 21.81 16.76
C GLY A 323 4.30 21.42 17.27
N VAL A 324 3.35 22.37 17.34
CA VAL A 324 1.93 22.05 17.56
C VAL A 324 1.34 21.51 16.27
N GLN A 325 0.67 20.38 16.40
CA GLN A 325 -0.04 19.73 15.33
C GLN A 325 -1.54 19.94 15.56
N VAL A 326 -2.27 20.32 14.51
CA VAL A 326 -3.73 20.47 14.56
C VAL A 326 -4.33 19.51 13.54
N SER A 327 -5.13 18.56 14.02
CA SER A 327 -5.75 17.52 13.21
C SER A 327 -7.26 17.71 13.14
N GLY A 328 -7.83 17.68 11.94
CA GLY A 328 -9.27 17.84 11.72
C GLY A 328 -9.61 17.96 10.24
N THR A 329 -10.88 18.24 9.93
CA THR A 329 -11.31 18.53 8.55
C THR A 329 -11.18 20.03 8.29
N PHE A 330 -10.18 20.41 7.50
CA PHE A 330 -9.93 21.81 7.16
C PHE A 330 -10.98 22.32 6.18
N THR A 331 -11.56 23.49 6.44
CA THR A 331 -12.61 24.08 5.59
C THR A 331 -12.28 25.48 5.13
N ARG A 332 -11.33 26.16 5.79
CA ARG A 332 -11.00 27.54 5.47
C ARG A 332 -9.54 27.89 5.77
N VAL A 333 -8.99 28.73 4.91
CA VAL A 333 -7.74 29.46 5.12
C VAL A 333 -7.98 30.92 4.72
N ILE A 334 -7.45 31.86 5.50
CA ILE A 334 -7.37 33.27 5.14
C ILE A 334 -5.92 33.53 4.73
N GLU A 335 -5.74 34.12 3.56
CA GLU A 335 -4.41 34.41 3.02
C GLU A 335 -4.08 35.89 3.07
N HIS A 336 -2.79 36.19 3.26
CA HIS A 336 -2.24 37.52 3.10
C HIS A 336 -0.85 37.40 2.48
N HIS A 337 -0.62 38.07 1.34
CA HIS A 337 0.64 37.98 0.59
C HIS A 337 1.12 36.54 0.34
N ALA A 338 0.22 35.67 -0.13
CA ALA A 338 0.47 34.24 -0.39
C ALA A 338 0.91 33.41 0.84
N LYS A 339 0.63 33.89 2.06
CA LYS A 339 0.85 33.17 3.31
C LYS A 339 -0.46 32.96 4.05
N PRO A 340 -0.65 31.81 4.72
CA PRO A 340 -1.81 31.62 5.57
C PRO A 340 -1.66 32.48 6.83
N VAL A 341 -2.69 33.27 7.13
CA VAL A 341 -2.77 34.08 8.37
C VAL A 341 -3.82 33.59 9.34
N TYR A 342 -4.71 32.70 8.88
CA TYR A 342 -5.69 32.00 9.70
C TYR A 342 -6.08 30.69 9.03
N PHE A 343 -6.32 29.65 9.80
CA PHE A 343 -6.91 28.41 9.33
C PHE A 343 -8.11 28.03 10.18
N GLN A 344 -9.01 27.23 9.62
CA GLN A 344 -10.18 26.70 10.32
C GLN A 344 -10.46 25.26 9.93
N THR A 345 -10.82 24.48 10.95
CA THR A 345 -11.36 23.13 10.84
C THR A 345 -12.82 23.12 11.30
N THR A 346 -13.58 22.12 10.85
CA THR A 346 -14.95 21.88 11.32
C THR A 346 -15.09 20.46 11.87
N GLY A 347 -16.06 20.29 12.78
CA GLY A 347 -16.28 19.01 13.46
C GLY A 347 -15.17 18.69 14.46
N LYS A 348 -14.95 17.40 14.71
CA LYS A 348 -13.97 16.95 15.70
C LYS A 348 -12.56 17.38 15.31
N THR A 349 -11.89 18.10 16.20
CA THR A 349 -10.50 18.51 16.06
C THR A 349 -9.69 18.11 17.30
N ALA A 350 -8.43 17.71 17.09
CA ALA A 350 -7.49 17.45 18.17
C ALA A 350 -6.18 18.21 17.94
N LEU A 351 -5.58 18.67 19.03
CA LEU A 351 -4.24 19.24 19.02
C LEU A 351 -3.27 18.22 19.58
N ALA A 352 -2.10 18.09 18.95
CA ALA A 352 -1.06 17.18 19.34
C ALA A 352 0.31 17.87 19.34
N SER A 353 1.30 17.23 19.94
CA SER A 353 2.71 17.55 19.73
C SER A 353 3.51 16.27 19.71
N ARG A 354 4.34 16.09 18.67
CA ARG A 354 5.09 14.86 18.43
C ARG A 354 4.17 13.63 18.41
N GLU A 355 3.09 13.73 17.63
CA GLU A 355 2.15 12.62 17.38
C GLU A 355 1.43 12.12 18.64
N LYS A 356 1.34 12.97 19.67
CA LYS A 356 0.59 12.71 20.91
C LYS A 356 -0.33 13.86 21.24
N GLU A 357 -1.58 13.54 21.50
CA GLU A 357 -2.61 14.51 21.89
C GLU A 357 -2.15 15.37 23.09
N LEU A 358 -2.37 16.68 23.00
CA LEU A 358 -2.18 17.60 24.11
C LEU A 358 -3.30 17.40 25.14
N VAL A 359 -2.92 17.27 26.40
CA VAL A 359 -3.87 17.06 27.51
C VAL A 359 -4.94 18.15 27.50
N GLY A 360 -6.20 17.74 27.36
CA GLY A 360 -7.35 18.66 27.37
C GLY A 360 -7.61 19.36 26.04
N HIS A 361 -7.01 18.92 24.94
CA HIS A 361 -7.25 19.45 23.59
C HIS A 361 -7.54 18.34 22.56
N GLY A 362 -8.19 17.26 23.00
CA GLY A 362 -8.67 16.20 22.12
C GLY A 362 -10.00 16.53 21.43
N THR A 363 -10.53 15.57 20.69
CA THR A 363 -11.79 15.72 19.94
C THR A 363 -13.02 15.96 20.81
N GLN A 364 -12.95 15.62 22.11
CA GLN A 364 -14.01 15.95 23.09
C GLN A 364 -13.97 17.43 23.51
N ASN A 365 -12.80 18.06 23.44
CA ASN A 365 -12.61 19.47 23.81
C ASN A 365 -12.93 20.41 22.65
N HIS A 366 -12.70 19.95 21.41
CA HIS A 366 -13.02 20.71 20.18
C HIS A 366 -13.97 19.90 19.26
N PRO A 367 -15.24 19.71 19.65
CA PRO A 367 -16.18 18.88 18.90
C PRO A 367 -16.73 19.54 17.62
N ASP A 368 -16.73 20.87 17.55
CA ASP A 368 -17.36 21.65 16.49
C ASP A 368 -16.35 22.26 15.48
N GLY A 369 -15.07 22.23 15.83
CA GLY A 369 -13.97 22.71 15.00
C GLY A 369 -12.94 23.47 15.82
N PHE A 370 -11.93 23.97 15.13
CA PHE A 370 -10.85 24.77 15.70
C PHE A 370 -10.37 25.77 14.67
N GLY A 371 -10.13 27.01 15.08
CA GLY A 371 -9.59 28.04 14.20
C GLY A 371 -8.59 28.92 14.94
N SER A 372 -7.47 29.21 14.29
CA SER A 372 -6.37 29.95 14.92
C SER A 372 -5.65 30.85 13.92
N PRO A 373 -5.22 32.06 14.34
CA PRO A 373 -4.30 32.86 13.57
C PRO A 373 -2.93 32.17 13.42
N VAL A 374 -2.22 32.53 12.36
CA VAL A 374 -0.84 32.12 12.08
C VAL A 374 -0.07 33.38 11.72
N GLY A 375 1.15 33.54 12.25
CA GLY A 375 2.01 34.66 11.90
C GLY A 375 2.48 35.48 13.09
N ARG A 376 2.98 36.68 12.77
CA ARG A 376 3.48 37.65 13.74
C ARG A 376 2.41 38.68 14.09
N LEU A 377 2.61 39.35 15.21
CA LEU A 377 1.83 40.52 15.56
C LEU A 377 2.31 41.75 14.78
N THR A 378 1.37 42.56 14.32
CA THR A 378 1.63 43.82 13.62
C THR A 378 2.48 44.74 14.50
N GLY A 379 3.60 45.21 13.96
CA GLY A 379 4.50 46.13 14.68
C GLY A 379 5.41 45.47 15.72
N ILE A 380 5.38 44.15 15.88
CA ILE A 380 6.24 43.41 16.80
C ILE A 380 7.15 42.45 16.02
N ASN A 381 8.47 42.65 16.11
CA ASN A 381 9.43 41.83 15.37
C ASN A 381 9.58 40.40 15.90
N LEU A 382 9.31 40.19 17.20
CA LEU A 382 9.43 38.90 17.86
C LEU A 382 8.10 38.14 17.77
N ALA A 383 8.13 36.90 17.30
CA ALA A 383 6.94 36.05 17.28
C ALA A 383 6.56 35.64 18.71
N ILE A 384 5.26 35.45 18.98
CA ILE A 384 4.76 35.05 20.31
C ILE A 384 5.48 33.79 20.82
N GLU A 385 5.75 32.82 19.93
CA GLU A 385 6.44 31.58 20.27
C GLU A 385 7.84 31.78 20.87
N ASP A 386 8.53 32.86 20.51
CA ASP A 386 9.89 33.18 20.93
C ASP A 386 9.94 34.20 22.10
N MET A 387 8.78 34.63 22.62
CA MET A 387 8.71 35.61 23.71
C MET A 387 9.10 34.99 25.06
N GLY A 388 10.13 35.58 25.68
CA GLY A 388 10.52 35.30 27.04
C GLY A 388 9.64 36.05 28.06
N PRO A 389 9.80 35.79 29.38
CA PRO A 389 9.01 36.45 30.42
C PRO A 389 9.12 37.98 30.43
N ARG A 390 10.27 38.54 29.99
CA ARG A 390 10.46 39.99 29.89
C ARG A 390 9.70 40.59 28.73
N ASP A 391 9.72 39.92 27.58
CA ASP A 391 9.03 40.36 26.37
C ASP A 391 7.52 40.32 26.60
N LEU A 392 7.01 39.22 27.16
CA LEU A 392 5.60 39.08 27.51
C LEU A 392 5.09 40.20 28.43
N ARG A 393 5.86 40.59 29.46
CA ARG A 393 5.50 41.72 30.32
C ARG A 393 5.54 43.06 29.60
N ALA A 394 6.45 43.24 28.63
CA ALA A 394 6.54 44.48 27.87
C ALA A 394 5.33 44.70 26.94
N TYR A 395 4.61 43.62 26.61
CA TYR A 395 3.42 43.63 25.76
C TYR A 395 2.12 43.26 26.50
N ASP A 396 2.15 43.25 27.85
CA ASP A 396 1.02 42.89 28.70
C ASP A 396 0.38 41.51 28.42
N ILE A 397 1.23 40.54 28.04
CA ILE A 397 0.83 39.17 27.72
C ILE A 397 1.07 38.26 28.94
N TYR A 398 0.19 38.33 29.94
CA TYR A 398 0.23 37.43 31.10
C TYR A 398 -1.17 37.09 31.63
N GLU A 399 -1.26 36.06 32.46
CA GLU A 399 -2.53 35.52 32.96
C GLU A 399 -3.35 36.60 33.70
N GLY A 400 -4.65 36.63 33.42
CA GLY A 400 -5.62 37.57 34.00
C GLY A 400 -5.75 38.91 33.27
N GLU A 401 -4.86 39.22 32.32
CA GLU A 401 -4.92 40.48 31.59
C GLU A 401 -5.78 40.40 30.34
N GLN A 402 -6.40 41.54 30.02
CA GLN A 402 -7.11 41.76 28.76
C GLN A 402 -6.10 42.10 27.66
N VAL A 403 -6.08 41.30 26.60
CA VAL A 403 -5.17 41.48 25.47
C VAL A 403 -5.91 41.79 24.18
N ASN A 404 -5.22 42.47 23.26
CA ASN A 404 -5.67 42.75 21.89
C ASN A 404 -4.52 42.42 20.94
N PHE A 405 -4.51 41.19 20.43
CA PHE A 405 -3.54 40.77 19.42
C PHE A 405 -4.02 41.20 18.05
N GLU A 406 -3.22 41.96 17.32
CA GLU A 406 -3.42 42.26 15.91
C GLU A 406 -2.30 41.58 15.12
N PHE A 407 -2.65 40.57 14.32
CA PHE A 407 -1.71 39.83 13.49
C PHE A 407 -1.45 40.54 12.16
N GLU A 408 -0.26 40.33 11.62
CA GLU A 408 0.05 40.67 10.23
C GLU A 408 -0.98 39.98 9.33
N GLY A 409 -1.61 40.74 8.43
CA GLY A 409 -2.73 40.25 7.62
C GLY A 409 -4.12 40.47 8.23
N GLY A 410 -4.25 41.16 9.37
CA GLY A 410 -5.51 41.78 9.80
C GLY A 410 -6.40 40.95 10.71
N ILE A 411 -5.96 39.76 11.17
CA ILE A 411 -6.67 38.99 12.19
C ILE A 411 -6.51 39.67 13.55
N LYS A 412 -7.63 39.89 14.25
CA LYS A 412 -7.64 40.49 15.58
C LYS A 412 -8.20 39.50 16.59
N VAL A 413 -7.50 39.30 17.70
CA VAL A 413 -7.92 38.44 18.83
C VAL A 413 -7.97 39.33 20.08
N SER A 414 -9.15 39.50 20.66
CA SER A 414 -9.35 40.28 21.89
C SER A 414 -10.01 39.42 22.96
N GLY A 415 -9.42 39.33 24.14
CA GLY A 415 -9.93 38.50 25.24
C GLY A 415 -9.07 38.58 26.50
N GLU A 416 -9.47 37.88 27.55
CA GLU A 416 -8.70 37.78 28.80
C GLU A 416 -7.90 36.47 28.83
N ILE A 417 -6.59 36.53 29.08
CA ILE A 417 -5.72 35.35 29.12
C ILE A 417 -6.04 34.51 30.36
N ILE A 418 -6.35 33.23 30.15
CA ILE A 418 -6.49 32.23 31.22
C ILE A 418 -5.14 31.63 31.54
N THR A 419 -4.47 31.08 30.52
CA THR A 419 -3.19 30.40 30.68
C THR A 419 -2.45 30.25 29.36
N GLY A 420 -1.14 30.03 29.43
CA GLY A 420 -0.28 29.74 28.28
C GLY A 420 0.48 28.43 28.48
N THR A 421 0.49 27.58 27.46
CA THR A 421 1.25 26.32 27.47
C THR A 421 2.57 26.50 26.73
N ARG A 422 3.65 25.91 27.26
CA ARG A 422 4.97 25.89 26.63
C ARG A 422 5.41 24.46 26.28
N ASN A 423 6.19 24.32 25.21
CA ASN A 423 6.86 23.06 24.89
C ASN A 423 8.15 22.88 25.72
N LEU A 424 8.82 21.72 25.54
CA LEU A 424 10.08 21.39 26.24
C LEU A 424 11.25 22.34 25.95
N GLN A 425 11.18 23.11 24.86
CA GLN A 425 12.18 24.13 24.49
C GLN A 425 11.83 25.51 25.08
N GLY A 426 10.71 25.61 25.82
CA GLY A 426 10.23 26.85 26.39
C GLY A 426 9.45 27.74 25.43
N LYS A 427 9.21 27.31 24.18
CA LYS A 427 8.36 28.07 23.24
C LYS A 427 6.90 28.03 23.67
N ILE A 428 6.20 29.15 23.51
CA ILE A 428 4.75 29.22 23.77
C ILE A 428 4.03 28.54 22.61
N ILE A 429 3.21 27.55 22.92
CA ILE A 429 2.54 26.69 21.93
C ILE A 429 1.03 26.89 21.90
N LEU A 430 0.44 27.32 23.01
CA LEU A 430 -0.99 27.56 23.12
C LEU A 430 -1.26 28.70 24.09
N ILE A 431 -2.25 29.54 23.79
CA ILE A 431 -2.80 30.52 24.73
C ILE A 431 -4.31 30.32 24.80
N SER A 432 -4.84 30.10 26.00
CA SER A 432 -6.28 30.00 26.24
C SER A 432 -6.83 31.35 26.70
N LEU A 433 -7.93 31.81 26.10
CA LEU A 433 -8.62 33.05 26.42
C LEU A 433 -10.10 32.81 26.77
N LYS A 434 -10.65 33.63 27.68
CA LYS A 434 -12.10 33.75 27.92
C LYS A 434 -12.60 35.12 27.45
N ASN A 435 -13.92 35.24 27.28
CA ASN A 435 -14.56 36.44 26.77
C ASN A 435 -13.93 36.91 25.45
N CYS A 436 -13.54 35.94 24.61
CA CYS A 436 -12.69 36.19 23.46
C CYS A 436 -13.52 36.45 22.21
N THR A 437 -13.15 37.47 21.44
CA THR A 437 -13.66 37.72 20.10
C THR A 437 -12.50 37.65 19.12
N VAL A 438 -12.70 36.93 18.01
CA VAL A 438 -11.75 36.90 16.90
C VAL A 438 -12.42 37.47 15.67
N THR A 439 -11.77 38.43 15.00
CA THR A 439 -12.31 39.07 13.80
C THR A 439 -11.29 39.16 12.68
N TYR A 440 -11.79 39.22 11.45
CA TYR A 440 -11.03 39.56 10.26
C TYR A 440 -11.83 40.59 9.47
N GLU A 441 -11.31 41.80 9.33
CA GLU A 441 -12.06 42.94 8.79
C GLU A 441 -13.42 43.10 9.52
N ASP A 442 -14.54 43.01 8.81
CA ASP A 442 -15.90 43.08 9.36
C ASP A 442 -16.47 41.72 9.80
N GLU A 443 -15.73 40.63 9.57
CA GLU A 443 -16.19 39.27 9.85
C GLU A 443 -15.80 38.81 11.26
N ILE A 444 -16.73 38.17 11.96
CA ILE A 444 -16.47 37.52 13.25
C ILE A 444 -16.15 36.04 13.02
N LEU A 445 -14.92 35.65 13.35
CA LEU A 445 -14.41 34.29 13.25
C LEU A 445 -14.62 33.47 14.53
N PHE A 446 -14.69 34.13 15.69
CA PHE A 446 -15.00 33.51 16.98
C PHE A 446 -15.75 34.48 17.88
N LYS A 447 -16.75 33.97 18.60
CA LYS A 447 -17.58 34.76 19.53
C LYS A 447 -17.38 34.35 20.99
N PRO A 448 -17.46 35.29 21.94
CA PRO A 448 -17.36 34.97 23.37
C PRO A 448 -18.36 33.91 23.84
N GLU A 449 -19.55 33.87 23.24
CA GLU A 449 -20.62 32.93 23.62
C GLU A 449 -20.29 31.48 23.24
N TRP A 450 -19.30 31.25 22.37
CA TRP A 450 -18.83 29.91 22.00
C TRP A 450 -17.89 29.30 23.05
N GLY A 451 -17.52 30.08 24.07
CA GLY A 451 -16.80 29.61 25.23
C GLY A 451 -15.33 29.97 25.22
N LYS A 452 -14.49 29.05 25.72
CA LYS A 452 -13.05 29.24 25.82
C LYS A 452 -12.43 29.21 24.42
N TYR A 453 -11.62 30.21 24.09
CA TYR A 453 -10.87 30.24 22.85
C TYR A 453 -9.45 29.73 23.09
N ASP A 454 -9.08 28.65 22.43
CA ASP A 454 -7.71 28.11 22.45
C ASP A 454 -6.99 28.54 21.17
N MET A 455 -5.95 29.37 21.32
CA MET A 455 -5.15 29.88 20.21
C MET A 455 -3.87 29.06 20.08
N ALA A 456 -3.76 28.29 18.98
CA ALA A 456 -2.53 27.60 18.62
C ALA A 456 -1.50 28.63 18.15
N VAL A 457 -0.36 28.68 18.84
CA VAL A 457 0.69 29.65 18.53
C VAL A 457 1.62 29.06 17.48
N GLY A 458 1.83 29.81 16.40
CA GLY A 458 2.75 29.45 15.34
C GLY A 458 2.99 30.63 14.41
N LYS A 459 4.26 30.92 14.15
CA LYS A 459 4.65 31.90 13.13
C LYS A 459 4.30 31.42 11.72
N GLU A 460 4.49 30.14 11.43
CA GLU A 460 4.34 29.56 10.09
C GLU A 460 3.73 28.15 10.17
N VAL A 461 3.05 27.73 9.09
CA VAL A 461 2.69 26.32 8.88
C VAL A 461 3.84 25.65 8.16
N ILE A 462 4.54 24.74 8.85
CA ILE A 462 5.77 24.09 8.34
C ILE A 462 5.52 22.71 7.73
N SER A 463 4.34 22.13 7.96
CA SER A 463 3.94 20.84 7.40
C SER A 463 2.41 20.77 7.27
N ALA A 464 1.94 20.04 6.26
CA ALA A 464 0.55 19.64 6.10
C ALA A 464 0.49 18.23 5.50
N PHE A 465 -0.28 17.32 6.10
CA PHE A 465 -0.33 15.91 5.70
C PHE A 465 -1.69 15.24 5.96
N ALA A 466 -1.93 14.11 5.31
CA ALA A 466 -3.16 13.32 5.47
C ALA A 466 -3.18 12.56 6.81
N GLY A 467 -4.38 12.40 7.37
CA GLY A 467 -4.59 11.69 8.63
C GLY A 467 -4.30 12.53 9.88
N PRO A 468 -4.67 12.02 11.08
CA PRO A 468 -4.42 12.71 12.33
C PRO A 468 -2.96 12.56 12.80
N ALA A 469 -2.46 13.52 13.57
CA ALA A 469 -1.15 13.44 14.22
C ALA A 469 -1.12 12.33 15.28
N ASP A 470 -2.16 12.26 16.12
CA ASP A 470 -2.35 11.16 17.06
C ASP A 470 -3.49 10.26 16.55
N ALA A 471 -3.14 9.05 16.13
CA ALA A 471 -4.10 8.06 15.63
C ALA A 471 -5.17 7.67 16.67
N LYS A 472 -4.94 7.90 17.97
CA LYS A 472 -5.90 7.59 19.04
C LYS A 472 -6.94 8.68 19.26
N SER A 473 -6.72 9.90 18.75
CA SER A 473 -7.66 11.01 18.91
C SER A 473 -8.93 10.85 18.08
N PHE A 474 -8.88 10.02 17.02
CA PHE A 474 -9.96 9.79 16.08
C PHE A 474 -10.31 8.30 16.01
N ASP A 475 -11.59 8.00 15.79
CA ASP A 475 -11.99 6.63 15.47
C ASP A 475 -11.77 6.39 13.97
N LEU A 476 -10.67 5.70 13.67
CA LEU A 476 -10.28 5.33 12.31
C LEU A 476 -10.73 3.91 11.93
N ILE A 477 -11.46 3.22 12.81
CA ILE A 477 -11.97 1.87 12.54
C ILE A 477 -13.23 2.01 11.68
N THR A 478 -13.05 1.83 10.37
CA THR A 478 -14.10 2.01 9.36
C THR A 478 -14.26 0.78 8.46
N HIS A 479 -13.36 -0.19 8.56
CA HIS A 479 -13.39 -1.39 7.75
C HIS A 479 -14.55 -2.28 8.21
N ILE A 480 -15.59 -2.29 7.40
CA ILE A 480 -16.61 -3.33 7.42
C ILE A 480 -16.05 -4.45 6.55
N PRO A 481 -15.74 -5.65 7.08
CA PRO A 481 -15.31 -6.76 6.25
C PRO A 481 -16.38 -7.01 5.19
N SER A 482 -16.10 -6.60 3.95
CA SER A 482 -16.96 -6.98 2.83
C SER A 482 -16.81 -8.48 2.67
N SER A 483 -17.93 -9.17 2.46
CA SER A 483 -18.06 -10.60 2.21
C SER A 483 -16.77 -11.25 1.70
N THR A 484 -16.28 -12.24 2.42
CA THR A 484 -15.18 -13.13 1.99
C THR A 484 -15.30 -13.44 0.51
N THR A 485 -14.19 -13.35 -0.24
CA THR A 485 -14.07 -13.83 -1.62
C THR A 485 -14.96 -15.05 -1.83
N ILE A 486 -15.91 -14.97 -2.77
CA ILE A 486 -16.90 -16.02 -3.00
C ILE A 486 -16.13 -17.26 -3.42
N LYS A 487 -15.95 -18.21 -2.49
CA LYS A 487 -15.23 -19.45 -2.75
C LYS A 487 -16.06 -20.34 -3.66
N SER A 488 -15.40 -20.92 -4.64
CA SER A 488 -16.04 -21.79 -5.63
C SER A 488 -16.89 -22.89 -5.00
N LYS A 489 -18.07 -23.15 -5.58
CA LYS A 489 -18.94 -24.25 -5.15
C LYS A 489 -18.23 -25.58 -5.40
N LYS A 490 -18.01 -26.36 -4.33
CA LYS A 490 -17.47 -27.72 -4.40
C LYS A 490 -18.42 -28.66 -5.14
N THR A 491 -18.26 -28.81 -6.46
CA THR A 491 -18.95 -29.85 -7.23
C THR A 491 -18.32 -31.21 -6.97
N ALA A 492 -19.08 -32.30 -7.18
CA ALA A 492 -18.55 -33.66 -7.04
C ALA A 492 -17.36 -33.92 -8.00
N GLU A 493 -17.45 -33.39 -9.23
CA GLU A 493 -16.38 -33.45 -10.23
C GLU A 493 -15.11 -32.73 -9.76
N ARG A 494 -15.25 -31.51 -9.20
CA ARG A 494 -14.11 -30.76 -8.66
C ARG A 494 -13.45 -31.49 -7.50
N GLN A 495 -14.24 -32.05 -6.59
CA GLN A 495 -13.73 -32.80 -5.44
C GLN A 495 -12.99 -34.07 -5.87
N GLU A 496 -13.46 -34.75 -6.92
CA GLU A 496 -12.74 -35.89 -7.52
C GLU A 496 -11.37 -35.46 -8.04
N LEU A 497 -11.31 -34.40 -8.85
CA LEU A 497 -10.06 -33.87 -9.39
C LEU A 497 -9.08 -33.46 -8.29
N GLU A 498 -9.55 -32.77 -7.24
CA GLU A 498 -8.73 -32.39 -6.09
C GLU A 498 -8.12 -33.60 -5.37
N ASN A 499 -8.85 -34.72 -5.26
CA ASN A 499 -8.31 -35.95 -4.66
C ASN A 499 -7.22 -36.60 -5.54
N LEU A 500 -7.31 -36.45 -6.87
CA LEU A 500 -6.27 -36.92 -7.79
C LEU A 500 -4.99 -36.08 -7.63
N TYR A 501 -5.12 -34.77 -7.58
CA TYR A 501 -4.00 -33.86 -7.28
C TYR A 501 -3.38 -34.12 -5.91
N GLU A 502 -4.20 -34.36 -4.88
CA GLU A 502 -3.70 -34.71 -3.54
C GLU A 502 -2.88 -36.00 -3.58
N SER A 503 -3.33 -37.00 -4.34
CA SER A 503 -2.63 -38.28 -4.49
C SER A 503 -1.27 -38.12 -5.16
N VAL A 504 -1.20 -37.36 -6.27
CA VAL A 504 0.06 -37.07 -6.96
C VAL A 504 1.01 -36.25 -6.07
N ARG A 505 0.49 -35.29 -5.31
CA ARG A 505 1.26 -34.53 -4.32
C ARG A 505 1.80 -35.42 -3.19
N ASN A 506 0.99 -36.35 -2.67
CA ASN A 506 1.42 -37.27 -1.63
C ASN A 506 2.53 -38.19 -2.13
N ILE A 507 2.43 -38.70 -3.35
CA ILE A 507 3.49 -39.49 -4.01
C ILE A 507 4.79 -38.68 -4.08
N ARG A 508 4.73 -37.42 -4.52
CA ARG A 508 5.89 -36.51 -4.57
C ARG A 508 6.55 -36.34 -3.19
N GLN A 509 5.76 -36.34 -2.12
CA GLN A 509 6.23 -36.17 -0.74
C GLN A 509 6.57 -37.49 -0.03
N GLY A 510 6.46 -38.64 -0.70
CA GLY A 510 6.66 -39.96 -0.08
C GLY A 510 5.62 -40.31 0.99
N LYS A 511 4.40 -39.78 0.87
CA LYS A 511 3.26 -40.02 1.78
C LYS A 511 2.29 -41.04 1.21
N ASP A 512 1.47 -41.60 2.09
CA ASP A 512 0.37 -42.49 1.70
C ASP A 512 -0.60 -41.79 0.74
N THR A 513 -1.04 -42.53 -0.27
CA THR A 513 -1.86 -42.02 -1.37
C THR A 513 -3.03 -42.97 -1.65
N LYS A 514 -4.13 -42.40 -2.15
CA LYS A 514 -5.32 -43.17 -2.54
C LYS A 514 -5.18 -43.77 -3.94
N PHE A 515 -4.50 -43.07 -4.84
CA PHE A 515 -4.34 -43.47 -6.24
C PHE A 515 -2.84 -43.57 -6.59
N SER A 516 -2.47 -44.56 -7.40
CA SER A 516 -1.16 -44.61 -8.07
C SER A 516 -1.08 -43.60 -9.21
N LEU A 517 0.12 -43.35 -9.75
CA LEU A 517 0.29 -42.44 -10.89
C LEU A 517 -0.49 -42.92 -12.13
N ASP A 518 -0.43 -44.21 -12.47
CA ASP A 518 -1.23 -44.80 -13.57
C ASP A 518 -2.73 -44.61 -13.36
N ALA A 519 -3.23 -44.91 -12.14
CA ALA A 519 -4.65 -44.79 -11.84
C ALA A 519 -5.11 -43.32 -11.85
N ALA A 520 -4.29 -42.41 -11.35
CA ALA A 520 -4.58 -40.98 -11.42
C ALA A 520 -4.63 -40.49 -12.87
N PHE A 521 -3.66 -40.89 -13.71
CA PHE A 521 -3.63 -40.53 -15.12
C PHE A 521 -4.85 -41.05 -15.89
N ASP A 522 -5.23 -42.32 -15.68
CA ASP A 522 -6.41 -42.92 -16.32
C ASP A 522 -7.71 -42.18 -15.94
N LEU A 523 -7.85 -41.77 -14.68
CA LEU A 523 -9.02 -41.02 -14.20
C LEU A 523 -9.06 -39.60 -14.75
N VAL A 524 -7.93 -38.89 -14.78
CA VAL A 524 -7.83 -37.54 -15.39
C VAL A 524 -8.23 -37.59 -16.86
N LYS A 525 -7.64 -38.52 -17.62
CA LYS A 525 -7.93 -38.67 -19.06
C LYS A 525 -9.41 -38.96 -19.32
N LYS A 526 -10.06 -39.73 -18.45
CA LYS A 526 -11.44 -40.18 -18.64
C LYS A 526 -12.48 -39.15 -18.19
N TYR A 527 -12.29 -38.56 -17.01
CA TYR A 527 -13.32 -37.73 -16.36
C TYR A 527 -12.98 -36.25 -16.31
N HIS A 528 -11.70 -35.87 -16.45
CA HIS A 528 -11.26 -34.48 -16.42
C HIS A 528 -10.42 -34.12 -17.66
N PRO A 529 -10.92 -34.33 -18.89
CA PRO A 529 -10.15 -34.20 -20.11
C PRO A 529 -9.72 -32.75 -20.46
N ARG A 530 -10.19 -31.77 -19.68
CA ARG A 530 -9.79 -30.35 -19.78
C ARG A 530 -8.58 -30.01 -18.89
N ASP A 531 -8.29 -30.84 -17.89
CA ASP A 531 -7.12 -30.67 -17.03
C ASP A 531 -5.86 -31.08 -17.77
N TRP A 532 -4.83 -30.24 -17.65
CA TRP A 532 -3.53 -30.45 -18.27
C TRP A 532 -2.40 -30.46 -17.22
N LEU A 533 -2.53 -29.68 -16.15
CA LEU A 533 -1.47 -29.47 -15.17
C LEU A 533 -1.19 -30.73 -14.34
N LEU A 534 -2.21 -31.52 -14.00
CA LEU A 534 -1.98 -32.78 -13.29
C LEU A 534 -1.18 -33.76 -14.15
N SER A 535 -1.47 -33.80 -15.45
CA SER A 535 -0.74 -34.64 -16.40
C SER A 535 0.72 -34.19 -16.54
N VAL A 536 0.99 -32.89 -16.50
CA VAL A 536 2.37 -32.37 -16.44
C VAL A 536 3.08 -32.79 -15.14
N GLU A 537 2.42 -32.71 -13.98
CA GLU A 537 3.01 -33.18 -12.72
C GLU A 537 3.26 -34.70 -12.72
N ILE A 538 2.37 -35.49 -13.31
CA ILE A 538 2.56 -36.94 -13.48
C ILE A 538 3.77 -37.18 -14.38
N PHE A 539 3.85 -36.51 -15.54
CA PHE A 539 4.98 -36.63 -16.46
C PHE A 539 6.32 -36.38 -15.76
N GLU A 540 6.40 -35.32 -14.94
CA GLU A 540 7.60 -35.02 -14.17
C GLU A 540 8.02 -36.16 -13.25
N LEU A 541 7.06 -36.79 -12.56
CA LEU A 541 7.36 -37.85 -11.59
C LEU A 541 7.77 -39.16 -12.27
N VAL A 542 7.30 -39.42 -13.49
CA VAL A 542 7.55 -40.68 -14.23
C VAL A 542 8.71 -40.58 -15.22
N ASN A 543 9.06 -39.38 -15.70
CA ASN A 543 10.15 -39.19 -16.66
C ASN A 543 11.47 -39.72 -16.09
N GLY A 544 12.14 -40.63 -16.82
CA GLY A 544 13.36 -41.30 -16.35
C GLY A 544 13.14 -42.43 -15.34
N LYS A 545 11.89 -42.74 -14.96
CA LYS A 545 11.54 -43.81 -14.00
C LYS A 545 10.56 -44.84 -14.58
N ASP A 546 9.54 -44.39 -15.29
CA ASP A 546 8.57 -45.20 -16.01
C ASP A 546 8.34 -44.62 -17.41
N GLU A 547 9.19 -45.04 -18.34
CA GLU A 547 9.18 -44.56 -19.73
C GLU A 547 7.88 -44.92 -20.47
N LYS A 548 7.21 -45.99 -20.07
CA LYS A 548 5.96 -46.41 -20.71
C LYS A 548 4.85 -45.42 -20.35
N LEU A 549 4.68 -45.14 -19.06
CA LEU A 549 3.70 -44.16 -18.60
C LEU A 549 4.07 -42.75 -19.09
N ALA A 550 5.36 -42.37 -19.07
CA ALA A 550 5.85 -41.10 -19.59
C ALA A 550 5.44 -40.88 -21.06
N ALA A 551 5.63 -41.87 -21.93
CA ALA A 551 5.24 -41.79 -23.33
C ALA A 551 3.72 -41.63 -23.51
N GLN A 552 2.92 -42.33 -22.72
CA GLN A 552 1.46 -42.22 -22.75
C GLN A 552 0.98 -40.83 -22.31
N VAL A 553 1.61 -40.26 -21.28
CA VAL A 553 1.29 -38.93 -20.78
C VAL A 553 1.67 -37.87 -21.82
N LEU A 554 2.82 -37.99 -22.47
CA LEU A 554 3.23 -37.08 -23.56
C LEU A 554 2.25 -37.10 -24.73
N GLU A 555 1.85 -38.30 -25.20
CA GLU A 555 0.87 -38.43 -26.27
C GLU A 555 -0.47 -37.77 -25.90
N TYR A 556 -0.92 -37.95 -24.65
CA TYR A 556 -2.12 -37.29 -24.15
C TYR A 556 -1.97 -35.77 -24.09
N LEU A 557 -0.83 -35.25 -23.61
CA LEU A 557 -0.58 -33.82 -23.55
C LEU A 557 -0.54 -33.19 -24.95
N GLU A 558 0.01 -33.86 -25.96
CA GLU A 558 -0.07 -33.40 -27.36
C GLU A 558 -1.50 -33.36 -27.89
N ASP A 559 -2.34 -34.34 -27.55
CA ASP A 559 -3.77 -34.30 -27.86
C ASP A 559 -4.50 -33.16 -27.12
N VAL A 560 -4.16 -32.90 -25.86
CA VAL A 560 -4.69 -31.74 -25.12
C VAL A 560 -4.28 -30.43 -25.77
N LYS A 561 -3.02 -30.28 -26.22
CA LYS A 561 -2.54 -29.10 -26.97
C LYS A 561 -3.36 -28.85 -28.24
N GLN A 562 -3.74 -29.90 -28.95
CA GLN A 562 -4.59 -29.78 -30.14
C GLN A 562 -6.03 -29.40 -29.80
N ARG A 563 -6.59 -29.97 -28.72
CA ARG A 563 -7.95 -29.67 -28.24
C ARG A 563 -8.07 -28.29 -27.58
N ARG A 564 -7.00 -27.81 -26.97
CA ARG A 564 -6.89 -26.55 -26.23
C ARG A 564 -5.63 -25.76 -26.65
N PRO A 565 -5.63 -25.16 -27.84
CA PRO A 565 -4.48 -24.39 -28.34
C PRO A 565 -4.06 -23.26 -27.39
N GLU A 566 -5.00 -22.72 -26.60
CA GLU A 566 -4.78 -21.61 -25.68
C GLU A 566 -3.90 -21.96 -24.47
N VAL A 567 -3.75 -23.25 -24.12
CA VAL A 567 -2.83 -23.70 -23.05
C VAL A 567 -1.62 -24.44 -23.59
N ALA A 568 -1.46 -24.51 -24.92
CA ALA A 568 -0.44 -25.35 -25.52
C ALA A 568 0.97 -24.92 -25.14
N HIS A 569 1.23 -23.60 -25.12
CA HIS A 569 2.49 -23.04 -24.67
C HIS A 569 2.73 -23.28 -23.18
N LEU A 570 1.68 -23.35 -22.34
CA LEU A 570 1.82 -23.69 -20.92
C LEU A 570 2.25 -25.15 -20.72
N ILE A 571 1.66 -26.06 -21.49
CA ILE A 571 2.07 -27.46 -21.50
C ILE A 571 3.54 -27.59 -21.92
N ASP A 572 3.93 -26.94 -23.02
CA ASP A 572 5.31 -26.97 -23.52
C ASP A 572 6.31 -26.44 -22.48
N ASN A 573 6.00 -25.30 -21.85
CA ASN A 573 6.80 -24.74 -20.77
C ASN A 573 6.93 -25.73 -19.59
N GLY A 574 5.83 -26.38 -19.20
CA GLY A 574 5.83 -27.38 -18.14
C GLY A 574 6.73 -28.57 -18.45
N LEU A 575 6.69 -29.06 -19.69
CA LEU A 575 7.53 -30.17 -20.15
C LEU A 575 9.01 -29.77 -20.24
N GLU A 576 9.32 -28.53 -20.60
CA GLU A 576 10.70 -28.02 -20.61
C GLU A 576 11.33 -27.98 -19.22
N LEU A 577 10.55 -27.65 -18.18
CA LEU A 577 11.00 -27.67 -16.78
C LEU A 577 11.43 -29.07 -16.31
N VAL A 578 10.95 -30.14 -16.96
CA VAL A 578 11.28 -31.54 -16.62
C VAL A 578 12.59 -31.99 -17.28
N LYS A 579 13.09 -31.29 -18.31
CA LYS A 579 14.29 -31.72 -19.04
C LYS A 579 15.56 -31.63 -18.15
N PRO A 580 16.44 -32.65 -18.11
CA PRO A 580 17.53 -32.78 -17.12
C PRO A 580 18.59 -31.67 -17.09
N SER A 581 18.58 -30.72 -18.03
CA SER A 581 19.54 -29.61 -18.07
C SER A 581 19.25 -28.50 -17.06
N LEU A 582 18.10 -28.50 -16.38
CA LEU A 582 17.66 -27.40 -15.51
C LEU A 582 17.30 -27.81 -14.08
N VAL A 583 17.21 -29.11 -13.79
CA VAL A 583 16.99 -29.65 -12.43
C VAL A 583 18.30 -30.25 -11.91
N LYS A 584 19.29 -29.40 -11.63
CA LYS A 584 20.34 -29.76 -10.66
C LYS A 584 19.83 -29.34 -9.29
N THR A 585 19.27 -30.31 -8.57
CA THR A 585 19.16 -30.28 -7.11
C THR A 585 20.53 -30.00 -6.52
N ASN A 586 20.66 -28.86 -5.83
CA ASN A 586 21.57 -28.75 -4.69
C ASN A 586 20.93 -29.45 -3.50
#